data_AF-A0A084AZR3-F1
#
_entry.id   AF-A0A084AZR3-F1
#
_cell.length_a   1.000
_cell.length_b   1.000
_cell.length_c   1.000
_cell.angle_alpha   90.00
_cell.angle_beta   90.00
_cell.angle_gamma   90.00
#
_symmetry.space_group_name_H-M   'P 1'
#
loop_
_entity.id
_entity.type
_entity.pdbx_description
1 polymer ?
#
loop_
_entity_poly.entity_id
_entity_poly.type
_entity_poly.pdbx_seq_one_letter_code
_entity_poly.pdbx_strand_id
1 'polypeptide(L)'
;MASAPRLRAPPPQPPEAHKMRGMESISDAASKAGKAGRPVLLSFDEMPEWFRRESNQWVLHGYRPISGSAHASFYSWSYIHNESVNIYSHLIPAIFFLLGEWYIQQYLTSRYSGVTGADFIAFSIFMLAAVTCLSLSATYHTLMNHSQHMEHFCLRLDMLGVVIFILGDLVLGIYMVFWCEPLPRNIYWSMVS
;
A
#
# COMPACT_ATOMS: atom_id res chain seq x y z
N MET A 1 -14.26 -21.00 -72.34
CA MET A 1 -13.86 -21.51 -71.01
C MET A 1 -12.36 -21.75 -71.03
N ALA A 2 -11.57 -20.83 -70.48
CA ALA A 2 -10.12 -20.90 -70.45
C ALA A 2 -9.67 -20.98 -68.99
N SER A 3 -8.96 -22.05 -68.63
CA SER A 3 -8.45 -22.29 -67.27
C SER A 3 -7.23 -21.40 -66.99
N ALA A 4 -7.27 -20.69 -65.86
CA ALA A 4 -6.14 -19.89 -65.37
C ALA A 4 -4.97 -20.79 -64.87
N PRO A 5 -3.70 -20.34 -64.95
CA PRO A 5 -2.56 -21.12 -64.49
C PRO A 5 -2.42 -21.05 -62.96
N ARG A 6 -2.15 -22.21 -62.34
CA ARG A 6 -1.85 -22.28 -60.90
C ARG A 6 -0.44 -21.72 -60.63
N LEU A 7 -0.36 -20.59 -59.92
CA LEU A 7 0.87 -20.07 -59.35
C LEU A 7 1.38 -21.01 -58.24
N ARG A 8 2.60 -21.51 -58.39
CA ARG A 8 3.29 -22.36 -57.41
C ARG A 8 3.93 -21.46 -56.34
N ALA A 9 3.46 -21.54 -55.10
CA ALA A 9 4.08 -20.83 -53.98
C ALA A 9 5.47 -21.45 -53.65
N PRO A 10 6.47 -20.65 -53.24
CA PRO A 10 7.76 -21.17 -52.79
C PRO A 10 7.64 -21.85 -51.41
N PRO A 11 8.51 -22.82 -51.09
CA PRO A 11 8.51 -23.48 -49.79
C PRO A 11 8.92 -22.51 -48.65
N PRO A 12 8.48 -22.77 -47.40
CA PRO A 12 8.81 -21.92 -46.26
C PRO A 12 10.31 -21.97 -45.96
N GLN A 13 10.90 -20.80 -45.69
CA GLN A 13 12.29 -20.71 -45.22
C GLN A 13 12.39 -21.24 -43.78
N PRO A 14 13.51 -21.89 -43.41
CA PRO A 14 13.73 -22.35 -42.04
C PRO A 14 13.85 -21.15 -41.09
N PRO A 15 13.44 -21.29 -39.82
CA PRO A 15 13.43 -20.18 -38.87
C PRO A 15 14.83 -19.65 -38.62
N GLU A 16 15.00 -18.34 -38.78
CA GLU A 16 16.21 -17.63 -38.37
C GLU A 16 16.44 -17.83 -36.87
N ALA A 17 17.65 -18.25 -36.51
CA ALA A 17 18.06 -18.37 -35.13
C ALA A 17 17.96 -16.98 -34.46
N HIS A 18 16.98 -16.82 -33.58
CA HIS A 18 16.89 -15.69 -32.68
C HIS A 18 18.21 -15.56 -31.93
N LYS A 19 19.00 -14.55 -32.31
CA LYS A 19 20.18 -14.11 -31.56
C LYS A 19 19.68 -13.73 -30.17
N MET A 20 19.93 -14.60 -29.19
CA MET A 20 19.72 -14.31 -27.77
C MET A 20 20.44 -12.99 -27.48
N ARG A 21 19.66 -11.91 -27.37
CA ARG A 21 20.14 -10.64 -26.84
C ARG A 21 20.52 -10.95 -25.40
N GLY A 22 21.82 -10.92 -25.13
CA GLY A 22 22.37 -11.22 -23.82
C GLY A 22 21.61 -10.46 -22.75
N MET A 23 21.27 -11.18 -21.68
CA MET A 23 20.78 -10.63 -20.43
C MET A 23 21.81 -9.61 -19.96
N GLU A 24 21.56 -8.32 -20.21
CA GLU A 24 22.25 -7.28 -19.46
C GLU A 24 21.96 -7.56 -18.00
N SER A 25 23.02 -7.78 -17.21
CA SER A 25 22.88 -8.10 -15.81
C SER A 25 22.17 -6.92 -15.14
N ILE A 26 21.26 -7.20 -14.21
CA ILE A 26 20.53 -6.16 -13.43
C ILE A 26 21.53 -5.17 -12.75
N SER A 27 22.78 -5.60 -12.58
CA SER A 27 23.93 -4.81 -12.14
C SER A 27 24.28 -3.65 -13.08
N ASP A 28 24.11 -3.80 -14.40
CA ASP A 28 24.52 -2.78 -15.38
C ASP A 28 23.53 -1.62 -15.49
N ALA A 29 22.25 -1.85 -15.19
CA ALA A 29 21.24 -0.80 -15.06
C ALA A 29 21.45 0.02 -13.77
N ALA A 30 21.87 -0.64 -12.68
CA ALA A 30 22.15 0.01 -11.41
C ALA A 30 23.43 0.88 -11.46
N SER A 31 24.44 0.50 -12.26
CA SER A 31 25.72 1.21 -12.32
C SER A 31 25.70 2.55 -13.07
N LYS A 32 24.63 2.84 -13.83
CA LYS A 32 24.45 4.15 -14.50
C LYS A 32 23.75 5.21 -13.66
N ALA A 33 23.32 4.90 -12.43
CA ALA A 33 22.60 5.83 -11.55
C ALA A 33 23.50 6.84 -10.81
N GLY A 34 24.65 7.18 -11.39
CA GLY A 34 25.60 8.15 -10.83
C GLY A 34 25.73 9.41 -11.68
N LYS A 35 24.77 10.33 -11.56
CA LYS A 35 24.89 11.79 -11.79
C LYS A 35 23.54 12.45 -11.51
N ALA A 36 23.54 13.48 -10.66
CA ALA A 36 22.43 14.38 -10.26
C ALA A 36 21.33 14.61 -11.32
N GLY A 37 20.48 13.60 -11.51
CA GLY A 37 19.39 13.54 -12.46
C GLY A 37 18.11 13.17 -11.72
N ARG A 38 16.97 13.58 -12.27
CA ARG A 38 15.66 13.22 -11.71
C ARG A 38 15.56 11.70 -11.52
N PRO A 39 14.91 11.21 -10.45
CA PRO A 39 14.71 9.78 -10.25
C PRO A 39 14.01 9.19 -11.47
N VAL A 40 14.59 8.15 -12.05
CA VAL A 40 14.06 7.47 -13.23
C VAL A 40 12.93 6.54 -12.78
N LEU A 41 11.71 6.82 -13.27
CA LEU A 41 10.55 5.97 -13.06
C LEU A 41 10.40 4.98 -14.21
N LEU A 42 9.87 3.80 -13.91
CA LEU A 42 9.70 2.69 -14.85
C LEU A 42 8.26 2.64 -15.38
N SER A 43 8.12 2.11 -16.59
CA SER A 43 6.87 1.61 -17.12
C SER A 43 6.52 0.24 -16.52
N PHE A 44 5.27 -0.18 -16.65
CA PHE A 44 4.80 -1.46 -16.11
C PHE A 44 5.65 -2.62 -16.64
N ASP A 45 5.93 -2.66 -17.94
CA ASP A 45 6.66 -3.74 -18.62
C ASP A 45 8.13 -3.86 -18.18
N GLU A 46 8.71 -2.78 -17.67
CA GLU A 46 10.07 -2.75 -17.13
C GLU A 46 10.14 -3.28 -15.68
N MET A 47 8.99 -3.44 -15.01
CA MET A 47 8.96 -3.98 -13.65
C MET A 47 9.23 -5.50 -13.64
N PRO A 48 9.87 -6.00 -12.56
CA PRO A 48 10.07 -7.43 -12.38
C PRO A 48 8.78 -8.24 -12.51
N GLU A 49 8.90 -9.47 -12.98
CA GLU A 49 7.74 -10.33 -13.23
C GLU A 49 6.88 -10.57 -11.99
N TRP A 50 7.49 -10.78 -10.83
CA TRP A 50 6.76 -10.95 -9.56
C TRP A 50 5.88 -9.74 -9.26
N PHE A 51 6.43 -8.53 -9.41
CA PHE A 51 5.72 -7.29 -9.14
C PHE A 51 4.57 -7.09 -10.13
N ARG A 52 4.79 -7.35 -11.43
CA ARG A 52 3.75 -7.25 -12.46
C ARG A 52 2.59 -8.22 -12.23
N ARG A 53 2.87 -9.45 -11.79
CA ARG A 53 1.84 -10.46 -11.52
C ARG A 53 0.88 -10.06 -10.39
N GLU A 54 1.37 -9.29 -9.45
CA GLU A 54 0.63 -8.88 -8.24
C GLU A 54 0.04 -7.47 -8.37
N SER A 55 0.56 -6.68 -9.32
CA SER A 55 0.15 -5.30 -9.55
C SER A 55 -0.99 -5.17 -10.56
N ASN A 56 -1.68 -4.04 -10.48
CA ASN A 56 -2.71 -3.68 -11.45
C ASN A 56 -2.09 -3.33 -12.83
N GLN A 57 -2.32 -4.17 -13.84
CA GLN A 57 -1.85 -3.99 -15.22
C GLN A 57 -2.34 -2.71 -15.92
N TRP A 58 -3.38 -2.04 -15.39
CA TRP A 58 -3.92 -0.80 -15.96
C TRP A 58 -3.11 0.44 -15.55
N VAL A 59 -2.22 0.33 -14.56
CA VAL A 59 -1.27 1.38 -14.20
C VAL A 59 -0.02 1.18 -15.06
N LEU A 60 0.14 2.01 -16.08
CA LEU A 60 1.13 1.75 -17.14
C LEU A 60 2.52 2.33 -16.84
N HIS A 61 2.61 3.36 -15.98
CA HIS A 61 3.85 4.13 -15.77
C HIS A 61 3.96 4.66 -14.35
N GLY A 62 5.16 5.16 -14.01
CA GLY A 62 5.41 5.89 -12.78
C GLY A 62 5.89 5.01 -11.64
N TYR A 63 6.32 3.77 -11.93
CA TYR A 63 6.81 2.84 -10.92
C TYR A 63 8.20 3.21 -10.44
N ARG A 64 8.43 3.09 -9.14
CA ARG A 64 9.77 3.24 -8.58
C ARG A 64 10.59 1.97 -8.84
N PRO A 65 11.87 2.07 -9.24
CA PRO A 65 12.75 0.91 -9.32
C PRO A 65 12.86 0.17 -7.99
N ILE A 66 13.09 -1.14 -8.06
CA ILE A 66 13.40 -1.95 -6.88
C ILE A 66 14.75 -1.48 -6.32
N SER A 67 14.70 -0.85 -5.16
CA SER A 67 15.81 -0.08 -4.60
C SER A 67 16.66 -0.86 -3.60
N GLY A 68 16.10 -1.89 -2.97
CA GLY A 68 16.74 -2.60 -1.86
C GLY A 68 17.05 -1.71 -0.65
N SER A 69 16.51 -0.48 -0.59
CA SER A 69 16.92 0.53 0.36
C SER A 69 15.74 1.31 0.90
N ALA A 70 15.49 1.18 2.22
CA ALA A 70 14.44 1.94 2.89
C ALA A 70 14.67 3.44 2.77
N HIS A 71 15.93 3.89 2.83
CA HIS A 71 16.27 5.31 2.63
C HIS A 71 15.83 5.80 1.24
N ALA A 72 16.08 5.03 0.18
CA ALA A 72 15.63 5.38 -1.17
C ALA A 72 14.09 5.39 -1.28
N SER A 73 13.42 4.45 -0.61
CA SER A 73 11.95 4.42 -0.50
C SER A 73 11.39 5.66 0.19
N PHE A 74 11.95 6.09 1.33
CA PHE A 74 11.52 7.31 2.01
C PHE A 74 11.88 8.58 1.23
N TYR A 75 13.04 8.61 0.57
CA TYR A 75 13.40 9.70 -0.32
C TYR A 75 12.37 9.90 -1.44
N SER A 76 11.62 8.86 -1.81
CA SER A 76 10.58 8.95 -2.83
C SER A 76 9.42 9.88 -2.51
N TRP A 77 9.23 10.22 -1.23
CA TRP A 77 8.25 11.24 -0.83
C TRP A 77 8.53 12.62 -1.42
N SER A 78 9.76 12.88 -1.88
CA SER A 78 10.15 14.16 -2.49
C SER A 78 9.73 14.32 -3.96
N TYR A 79 9.17 13.29 -4.59
CA TYR A 79 8.75 13.35 -6.00
C TYR A 79 7.47 12.54 -6.26
N ILE A 80 6.82 12.83 -7.39
CA ILE A 80 5.56 12.18 -7.77
C ILE A 80 5.84 10.85 -8.48
N HIS A 81 5.13 9.80 -8.08
CA HIS A 81 5.15 8.46 -8.65
C HIS A 81 3.77 7.81 -8.48
N ASN A 82 3.58 6.59 -9.02
CA ASN A 82 2.29 5.90 -9.03
C ASN A 82 1.67 5.68 -7.63
N GLU A 83 2.49 5.59 -6.59
CA GLU A 83 2.04 5.41 -5.20
C GLU A 83 1.89 6.69 -4.38
N SER A 84 2.14 7.87 -4.94
CA SER A 84 2.21 9.11 -4.12
C SER A 84 0.88 9.39 -3.43
N VAL A 85 -0.23 9.23 -4.16
CA VAL A 85 -1.57 9.42 -3.58
C VAL A 85 -1.83 8.41 -2.47
N ASN A 86 -1.50 7.13 -2.67
CA ASN A 86 -1.68 6.10 -1.65
C ASN A 86 -0.89 6.43 -0.37
N ILE A 87 0.38 6.86 -0.49
CA ILE A 87 1.16 7.26 0.69
C ILE A 87 0.48 8.42 1.42
N TYR A 88 0.17 9.51 0.72
CA TYR A 88 -0.35 10.72 1.36
C TYR A 88 -1.80 10.59 1.83
N SER A 89 -2.64 9.81 1.16
CA SER A 89 -4.03 9.57 1.56
C SER A 89 -4.12 8.80 2.88
N HIS A 90 -3.11 8.01 3.23
CA HIS A 90 -3.03 7.32 4.51
C HIS A 90 -2.24 8.11 5.56
N LEU A 91 -1.10 8.70 5.17
CA LEU A 91 -0.22 9.42 6.09
C LEU A 91 -0.86 10.69 6.66
N ILE A 92 -1.54 11.49 5.82
CA ILE A 92 -2.12 12.76 6.26
C ILE A 92 -3.21 12.52 7.32
N PRO A 93 -4.21 11.64 7.10
CA PRO A 93 -5.17 11.30 8.14
C PRO A 93 -4.55 10.69 9.39
N ALA A 94 -3.48 9.88 9.28
CA ALA A 94 -2.78 9.33 10.45
C ALA A 94 -2.26 10.46 11.37
N ILE A 95 -1.63 11.49 10.78
CA ILE A 95 -1.15 12.65 11.53
C ILE A 95 -2.33 13.43 12.13
N PHE A 96 -3.40 13.65 11.36
CA PHE A 96 -4.58 14.35 11.85
C PHE A 96 -5.28 13.62 12.99
N PHE A 97 -5.39 12.30 12.95
CA PHE A 97 -5.96 11.52 14.05
C PHE A 97 -5.06 11.51 15.28
N LEU A 98 -3.75 11.40 15.11
CA LEU A 98 -2.82 11.48 16.24
C LEU A 98 -2.89 12.82 16.97
N LEU A 99 -2.91 13.94 16.23
CA LEU A 99 -3.04 15.27 16.82
C LEU A 99 -4.47 15.56 17.30
N GLY A 100 -5.46 15.06 16.55
CA GLY A 100 -6.87 15.21 16.84
C GLY A 100 -7.30 14.49 18.11
N GLU A 101 -6.72 13.33 18.43
CA GLU A 101 -6.95 12.62 19.68
C GLU A 101 -6.67 13.51 20.89
N TRP A 102 -5.49 14.12 20.94
CA TRP A 102 -5.11 15.03 22.03
C TRP A 102 -6.09 16.21 22.13
N TYR A 103 -6.42 16.84 20.99
CA TYR A 103 -7.34 17.97 20.95
C TYR A 103 -8.76 17.59 21.42
N ILE A 104 -9.30 16.48 20.91
CA ILE A 104 -10.65 16.02 21.23
C ILE A 104 -10.77 15.66 22.71
N GLN A 105 -9.77 14.98 23.27
CA GLN A 105 -9.79 14.64 24.70
C GLN A 105 -9.80 15.89 25.57
N GLN A 106 -8.94 16.87 25.30
CA GLN A 106 -8.94 18.15 26.04
C GLN A 106 -10.28 18.88 25.91
N TYR A 107 -10.83 18.93 24.69
CA TYR A 107 -12.14 19.54 24.44
C TYR A 107 -13.25 18.86 25.25
N LEU A 108 -13.33 17.53 25.22
CA LEU A 108 -14.35 16.76 25.93
C LEU A 108 -14.25 16.95 27.45
N THR A 109 -13.05 16.85 28.04
CA THR A 109 -12.83 17.07 29.48
C THR A 109 -13.21 18.49 29.90
N SER A 110 -12.90 19.49 29.07
CA SER A 110 -13.21 20.89 29.39
C SER A 110 -14.70 21.20 29.34
N ARG A 111 -15.46 20.50 28.49
CA ARG A 111 -16.84 20.86 28.16
C ARG A 111 -17.89 20.00 28.85
N TYR A 112 -17.54 18.77 29.22
CA TYR A 112 -18.46 17.78 29.78
C TYR A 112 -17.87 17.15 31.05
N SER A 113 -18.50 17.40 32.19
CA SER A 113 -18.10 16.83 33.49
C SER A 113 -18.53 15.37 33.70
N GLY A 114 -19.38 14.84 32.81
CA GLY A 114 -19.90 13.47 32.88
C GLY A 114 -19.05 12.43 32.16
N VAL A 115 -17.94 12.84 31.53
CA VAL A 115 -17.06 11.93 30.79
C VAL A 115 -16.24 11.10 31.78
N THR A 116 -16.33 9.78 31.67
CA THR A 116 -15.65 8.85 32.56
C THR A 116 -14.28 8.43 32.02
N GLY A 117 -13.45 7.84 32.88
CA GLY A 117 -12.17 7.25 32.46
C GLY A 117 -12.31 6.17 31.38
N ALA A 118 -13.42 5.42 31.38
CA ALA A 118 -13.67 4.39 30.37
C ALA A 118 -13.89 5.00 28.98
N ASP A 119 -14.51 6.17 28.91
CA ASP A 119 -14.77 6.93 27.69
C ASP A 119 -13.46 7.30 27.01
N PHE A 120 -12.52 7.82 27.80
CA PHE A 120 -11.18 8.17 27.33
C PHE A 120 -10.44 6.94 26.83
N ILE A 121 -10.46 5.84 27.59
CA ILE A 121 -9.76 4.61 27.20
C ILE A 121 -10.36 4.05 25.90
N ALA A 122 -11.68 3.94 25.80
CA ALA A 122 -12.36 3.41 24.62
C ALA A 122 -12.06 4.26 23.37
N PHE A 123 -12.15 5.59 23.49
CA PHE A 123 -11.84 6.50 22.40
C PHE A 123 -10.35 6.45 22.01
N SER A 124 -9.44 6.39 23.00
CA SER A 124 -7.98 6.30 22.74
C SER A 124 -7.62 5.02 22.00
N ILE A 125 -8.19 3.87 22.41
CA ILE A 125 -7.95 2.59 21.73
C ILE A 125 -8.41 2.65 20.28
N PHE A 126 -9.58 3.23 20.01
CA PHE A 126 -10.07 3.40 18.64
C PHE A 126 -9.17 4.33 17.81
N MET A 127 -8.79 5.48 18.36
CA MET A 127 -7.89 6.43 17.68
C MET A 127 -6.52 5.79 17.39
N LEU A 128 -5.96 5.06 18.35
CA LEU A 128 -4.71 4.33 18.18
C LEU A 128 -4.83 3.23 17.11
N ALA A 129 -5.95 2.49 17.08
CA ALA A 129 -6.21 1.49 16.05
C ALA A 129 -6.29 2.13 14.65
N ALA A 130 -6.96 3.28 14.52
CA ALA A 130 -7.04 4.05 13.27
C ALA A 130 -5.65 4.54 12.82
N VAL A 131 -4.89 5.17 13.71
CA VAL A 131 -3.52 5.65 13.43
C VAL A 131 -2.62 4.49 13.03
N THR A 132 -2.73 3.35 13.72
CA THR A 132 -1.96 2.14 13.41
C THR A 132 -2.28 1.62 12.01
N CYS A 133 -3.56 1.46 11.67
CA CYS A 133 -3.99 1.01 10.34
C CYS A 133 -3.45 1.91 9.23
N LEU A 134 -3.65 3.23 9.37
CA LEU A 134 -3.21 4.20 8.37
C LEU A 134 -1.69 4.27 8.25
N SER A 135 -0.97 4.16 9.37
CA SER A 135 0.50 4.17 9.38
C SER A 135 1.08 2.91 8.74
N LEU A 136 0.47 1.75 8.97
CA LEU A 136 0.88 0.49 8.33
C LEU A 136 0.64 0.54 6.81
N SER A 137 -0.48 1.09 6.37
CA SER A 137 -0.77 1.31 4.95
C SER A 137 0.21 2.27 4.28
N ALA A 138 0.45 3.44 4.89
CA ALA A 138 1.44 4.40 4.39
C ALA A 138 2.86 3.80 4.34
N THR A 139 3.21 2.96 5.32
CA THR A 139 4.48 2.23 5.36
C THR A 139 4.58 1.22 4.22
N TYR A 140 3.51 0.45 3.95
CA TYR A 140 3.45 -0.47 2.83
C TYR A 140 3.71 0.24 1.49
N HIS A 141 2.92 1.27 1.18
CA HIS A 141 3.07 2.02 -0.07
C HIS A 141 4.42 2.74 -0.19
N THR A 142 5.04 3.09 0.94
CA THR A 142 6.41 3.64 0.95
C THR A 142 7.44 2.56 0.63
N LEU A 143 7.38 1.41 1.30
CA LEU A 143 8.40 0.36 1.24
C LEU A 143 8.18 -0.68 0.13
N MET A 144 7.09 -0.62 -0.64
CA MET A 144 6.81 -1.62 -1.67
C MET A 144 7.86 -1.74 -2.78
N ASN A 145 8.68 -0.69 -3.00
CA ASN A 145 9.79 -0.74 -3.95
C ASN A 145 11.12 -1.16 -3.30
N HIS A 146 11.11 -1.64 -2.07
CA HIS A 146 12.32 -2.08 -1.37
C HIS A 146 12.82 -3.42 -1.92
N SER A 147 12.11 -4.50 -1.64
CA SER A 147 12.41 -5.85 -2.11
C SER A 147 11.13 -6.68 -2.05
N GLN A 148 11.06 -7.77 -2.82
CA GLN A 148 9.88 -8.66 -2.81
C GLN A 148 9.52 -9.14 -1.39
N HIS A 149 10.52 -9.48 -0.58
CA HIS A 149 10.27 -9.91 0.80
C HIS A 149 9.67 -8.81 1.67
N MET A 150 10.20 -7.58 1.57
CA MET A 150 9.73 -6.44 2.36
C MET A 150 8.33 -6.02 1.93
N GLU A 151 8.07 -6.00 0.62
CA GLU A 151 6.75 -5.74 0.04
C GLU A 151 5.70 -6.68 0.64
N HIS A 152 5.92 -7.99 0.58
CA HIS A 152 4.98 -8.98 1.11
C HIS A 152 4.80 -8.90 2.62
N PHE A 153 5.89 -8.62 3.35
CA PHE A 153 5.84 -8.45 4.80
C PHE A 153 4.99 -7.24 5.18
N CYS A 154 5.26 -6.08 4.57
CA CYS A 154 4.49 -4.87 4.81
C CYS A 154 3.03 -5.00 4.36
N LEU A 155 2.75 -5.70 3.25
CA LEU A 155 1.39 -5.97 2.80
C LEU A 155 0.60 -6.76 3.85
N ARG A 156 1.22 -7.77 4.47
CA ARG A 156 0.58 -8.54 5.56
C ARG A 156 0.31 -7.67 6.78
N LEU A 157 1.22 -6.77 7.12
CA LEU A 157 1.02 -5.84 8.23
C LEU A 157 -0.08 -4.83 7.92
N ASP A 158 -0.17 -4.32 6.69
CA ASP A 158 -1.26 -3.43 6.27
C ASP A 158 -2.63 -4.09 6.42
N MET A 159 -2.75 -5.34 5.92
CA MET A 159 -3.96 -6.15 6.10
C MET A 159 -4.28 -6.40 7.57
N LEU A 160 -3.27 -6.66 8.41
CA LEU A 160 -3.44 -6.78 9.85
C LEU A 160 -3.94 -5.46 10.48
N GLY A 161 -3.43 -4.33 10.00
CA GLY A 161 -3.86 -2.99 10.40
C GLY A 161 -5.36 -2.77 10.18
N VAL A 162 -5.88 -3.18 9.01
CA VAL A 162 -7.32 -3.13 8.71
C VAL A 162 -8.12 -3.98 9.70
N VAL A 163 -7.66 -5.20 10.01
CA VAL A 163 -8.33 -6.07 10.99
C VAL A 163 -8.35 -5.43 12.38
N ILE A 164 -7.22 -4.87 12.84
CA ILE A 164 -7.13 -4.18 14.14
C ILE A 164 -8.08 -2.99 14.18
N PHE A 165 -8.16 -2.20 13.10
CA PHE A 165 -9.07 -1.06 13.03
C PHE A 165 -10.54 -1.47 13.10
N ILE A 166 -10.94 -2.52 12.36
CA ILE A 166 -12.31 -3.05 12.41
C ILE A 166 -12.66 -3.52 13.82
N LEU A 167 -11.76 -4.24 14.49
CA LEU A 167 -12.00 -4.68 15.88
C LEU A 167 -12.11 -3.49 16.85
N GLY A 168 -11.26 -2.48 16.70
CA GLY A 168 -11.32 -1.25 17.49
C GLY A 168 -12.63 -0.48 17.30
N ASP A 169 -13.09 -0.36 16.05
CA ASP A 169 -14.37 0.27 15.70
C ASP A 169 -15.56 -0.49 16.30
N LEU A 170 -15.56 -1.82 16.22
CA LEU A 170 -16.60 -2.65 16.84
C LEU A 170 -16.63 -2.48 18.37
N VAL A 171 -15.46 -2.50 19.03
CA VAL A 171 -15.37 -2.33 20.48
C VAL A 171 -15.90 -0.96 20.91
N LEU A 172 -15.49 0.11 20.23
CA LEU A 172 -15.98 1.46 20.53
C LEU A 172 -17.47 1.61 20.19
N GLY A 173 -17.92 1.11 19.04
CA GLY A 173 -19.32 1.17 18.62
C GLY A 173 -20.25 0.49 19.62
N ILE A 174 -19.91 -0.73 20.05
CA ILE A 174 -20.66 -1.46 21.08
C ILE A 174 -20.69 -0.70 22.41
N TYR A 175 -19.56 -0.11 22.82
CA TYR A 175 -19.47 0.70 24.02
C TYR A 175 -20.39 1.92 23.98
N MET A 176 -20.37 2.67 22.86
CA MET A 176 -21.15 3.89 22.69
C MET A 176 -22.66 3.61 22.56
N VAL A 177 -23.04 2.57 21.81
CA VAL A 177 -24.45 2.19 21.62
C VAL A 177 -25.08 1.68 22.92
N PHE A 178 -24.36 0.84 23.66
CA PHE A 178 -24.84 0.24 24.91
C PHE A 178 -24.21 0.91 26.14
N TRP A 179 -24.05 2.23 26.09
CA TRP A 179 -23.43 2.99 27.17
C TRP A 179 -24.07 2.73 28.54
N CYS A 180 -25.41 2.83 28.57
CA CYS A 180 -26.22 2.66 29.78
C CYS A 180 -26.61 1.20 30.07
N GLU A 181 -26.40 0.29 29.11
CA GLU A 181 -26.94 -1.07 29.14
C GLU A 181 -25.80 -2.12 29.15
N PRO A 182 -25.27 -2.49 30.33
CA PRO A 182 -24.07 -3.32 30.42
C PRO A 182 -24.27 -4.77 29.98
N LEU A 183 -25.50 -5.31 30.12
CA LEU A 183 -25.80 -6.70 29.74
C LEU A 183 -25.65 -6.92 28.22
N PRO A 184 -26.38 -6.19 27.34
CA PRO A 184 -26.19 -6.35 25.90
C PRO A 184 -24.76 -6.00 25.47
N ARG A 185 -24.13 -4.98 26.07
CA ARG A 185 -22.73 -4.62 25.78
C ARG A 185 -21.78 -5.81 25.94
N ASN A 186 -21.84 -6.49 27.07
CA ASN A 186 -20.96 -7.62 27.36
C ASN A 186 -21.24 -8.81 26.44
N ILE A 187 -22.52 -9.08 26.12
CA ILE A 187 -22.90 -10.14 25.17
C ILE A 187 -22.26 -9.88 23.80
N TYR A 188 -22.39 -8.66 23.26
CA TYR A 188 -21.81 -8.33 21.96
C TYR A 188 -20.28 -8.37 21.96
N TRP A 189 -19.62 -7.90 23.01
CA TRP A 189 -18.16 -8.02 23.13
C TRP A 189 -17.68 -9.47 23.17
N SER A 190 -18.40 -10.37 23.85
CA SER A 190 -18.08 -11.80 23.85
C SER A 190 -18.26 -12.48 22.49
N MET A 191 -19.08 -11.91 21.59
CA MET A 191 -19.22 -12.43 20.22
C MET A 191 -18.10 -11.97 19.29
N VAL A 192 -17.49 -10.82 19.57
CA VAL A 192 -16.41 -10.21 18.78
C VAL A 192 -15.03 -10.73 19.22
N SER A 193 -14.92 -11.28 20.43
CA SER A 193 -13.69 -11.89 21.01
C SER A 193 -13.55 -13.35 20.62
#